data_AF-A0A015K316-F1
#
_entry.id   AF-A0A015K316-F1
#
_cell.length_a   1.000
_cell.length_b   1.000
_cell.length_c   1.000
_cell.angle_alpha   90.00
_cell.angle_beta   90.00
_cell.angle_gamma   90.00
#
_symmetry.space_group_name_H-M   'P 1'
#
loop_
_entity.id
_entity.type
_entity.pdbx_description
1 polymer ?
#
loop_
_entity_poly.entity_id
_entity_poly.type
_entity_poly.pdbx_seq_one_letter_code
_entity_poly.pdbx_strand_id
1 'polypeptide(L)'
;MLYLLVQVNESIKCIVPEHVVSIESTDNQFSNLFDAVTSGEYGDREVKVFIRREKSENWKEVDNGLKGNLEMLEVLSFLQVKFSIIEKINSDTPALIQNTDAFNILMNNSRQLLLPQ
;
A
#
# COMPACT_ATOMS: atom_id res chain seq x y z
N MET A 1 13.98 21.54 2.84
CA MET A 1 13.23 20.77 3.86
C MET A 1 11.74 20.96 3.65
N LEU A 2 11.00 19.85 3.65
CA LEU A 2 9.54 19.79 3.57
C LEU A 2 8.99 19.32 4.93
N TYR A 3 7.90 19.92 5.40
CA TYR A 3 7.24 19.54 6.65
C TYR A 3 5.90 18.88 6.34
N LEU A 4 5.73 17.64 6.79
CA LEU A 4 4.54 16.84 6.55
C LEU A 4 3.96 16.36 7.88
N LEU A 5 2.62 16.36 7.98
CA LEU A 5 1.92 15.59 8.99
C LEU A 5 1.79 14.16 8.50
N VAL A 6 2.39 13.21 9.23
CA VAL A 6 2.45 11.81 8.83
C VAL A 6 1.78 10.92 9.86
N GLN A 7 0.97 9.99 9.38
CA GLN A 7 0.35 8.93 10.18
C GLN A 7 0.59 7.57 9.52
N VAL A 8 0.77 6.52 10.31
CA VAL A 8 0.87 5.14 9.82
C VAL A 8 -0.19 4.27 10.47
N ASN A 9 -0.95 3.57 9.64
CA ASN A 9 -1.95 2.60 10.04
C ASN A 9 -1.58 1.21 9.56
N GLU A 10 -1.95 0.21 10.35
CA GLU A 10 -2.05 -1.18 9.94
C GLU A 10 -3.53 -1.54 9.93
N SER A 11 -4.11 -1.73 8.73
CA SER A 11 -5.57 -1.87 8.58
C SER A 11 -6.31 -0.67 9.23
N ILE A 12 -7.23 -0.92 10.17
CA ILE A 12 -7.96 0.10 10.92
C ILE A 12 -7.20 0.63 12.15
N LYS A 13 -6.08 -0.01 12.53
CA LYS A 13 -5.33 0.32 13.73
C LYS A 13 -4.29 1.40 13.42
N CYS A 14 -4.31 2.49 14.17
CA CYS A 14 -3.24 3.49 14.14
C CYS A 14 -2.04 2.95 14.92
N ILE A 15 -0.89 2.79 14.25
CA ILE A 15 0.35 2.30 14.89
C ILE A 15 1.34 3.45 15.13
N VAL A 16 1.34 4.45 14.24
CA VAL A 16 2.08 5.69 14.44
C VAL A 16 1.08 6.84 14.35
N PRO A 17 0.82 7.54 15.48
CA PRO A 17 -0.11 8.67 15.48
C PRO A 17 0.41 9.81 14.60
N GLU A 18 -0.52 10.66 14.16
CA GLU A 18 -0.20 11.83 13.36
C GLU A 18 0.83 12.72 14.08
N HIS A 19 1.96 12.98 13.43
CA HIS A 19 3.01 13.87 13.93
C HIS A 19 3.73 14.57 12.78
N VAL A 20 4.46 15.63 13.10
CA VAL A 20 5.21 16.41 12.11
C VAL A 20 6.55 15.73 11.84
N VAL A 21 6.84 15.51 10.56
CA VAL A 21 8.10 14.98 10.05
C VAL A 21 8.72 16.01 9.13
N SER A 22 10.00 16.30 9.32
CA SER A 22 10.79 17.09 8.38
C SER A 22 11.64 16.16 7.53
N ILE A 23 11.53 16.27 6.21
CA ILE A 23 12.36 15.51 5.27
C ILE A 23 13.18 16.47 4.40
N GLU A 24 14.42 16.09 4.12
CA GLU A 24 15.27 16.87 3.24
C GLU A 24 14.75 16.81 1.80
N SER A 25 14.91 17.90 1.06
CA SER A 25 14.43 17.96 -0.34
C SER A 25 15.20 17.01 -1.25
N THR A 26 16.42 16.61 -0.87
CA THR A 26 17.19 15.57 -1.55
C THR A 26 16.63 14.17 -1.33
N ASP A 27 15.79 14.00 -0.31
CA ASP A 27 15.22 12.72 0.09
C ASP A 27 13.72 12.69 -0.25
N ASN A 28 13.44 12.71 -1.56
CA ASN A 28 12.14 13.06 -2.09
C ASN A 28 11.21 11.86 -2.36
N GLN A 29 11.49 10.66 -1.84
CA GLN A 29 10.67 9.48 -2.09
C GLN A 29 9.72 9.19 -0.92
N PHE A 30 8.50 8.75 -1.23
CA PHE A 30 7.58 8.25 -0.19
C PHE A 30 8.15 7.08 0.60
N SER A 31 8.97 6.21 -0.02
CA SER A 31 9.68 5.13 0.67
C SER A 31 10.56 5.65 1.80
N ASN A 32 11.31 6.73 1.54
CA ASN A 32 12.29 7.24 2.49
C ASN A 32 11.59 7.95 3.64
N LEU A 33 10.48 8.64 3.36
CA LEU A 33 9.59 9.18 4.40
C LEU A 33 8.97 8.06 5.25
N PHE A 34 8.53 6.98 4.62
CA PHE A 34 7.96 5.84 5.33
C PHE A 34 9.00 5.19 6.25
N ASP A 35 10.17 4.86 5.72
CA ASP A 35 11.27 4.23 6.47
C ASP A 35 11.73 5.11 7.63
N ALA A 36 11.80 6.43 7.44
CA ALA A 36 12.13 7.36 8.51
C ALA A 36 11.10 7.33 9.66
N VAL A 37 9.80 7.18 9.33
CA VAL A 37 8.71 7.16 10.31
C VAL A 37 8.55 5.81 10.99
N THR A 38 8.81 4.71 10.29
CA THR A 38 8.72 3.35 10.84
C THR A 38 10.05 2.83 11.38
N SER A 39 11.14 3.62 11.32
CA SER A 39 12.50 3.15 11.61
C SER A 39 12.91 1.94 10.76
N GLY A 40 12.43 1.88 9.52
CA GLY A 40 12.69 0.79 8.57
C GLY A 40 11.91 -0.51 8.84
N GLU A 41 10.95 -0.48 9.77
CA GLU A 41 10.04 -1.61 9.97
C GLU A 41 9.08 -1.75 8.76
N TYR A 42 8.56 -2.98 8.55
CA TYR A 42 7.54 -3.31 7.53
C TYR A 42 8.01 -3.36 6.06
N GLY A 43 9.31 -3.44 5.78
CA GLY A 43 9.83 -3.49 4.40
C GLY A 43 9.35 -4.69 3.54
N ASP A 44 8.77 -5.73 4.14
CA ASP A 44 8.19 -6.88 3.44
C ASP A 44 6.66 -6.77 3.21
N ARG A 45 6.05 -5.66 3.61
CA ARG A 45 4.61 -5.44 3.55
C ARG A 45 4.23 -4.53 2.38
N GLU A 46 3.05 -4.78 1.82
CA GLU A 46 2.46 -3.86 0.86
C GLU A 46 1.90 -2.64 1.60
N VAL A 47 2.17 -1.45 1.07
CA VAL A 47 1.79 -0.17 1.68
C VAL A 47 1.07 0.70 0.67
N LYS A 48 -0.12 1.18 1.04
CA LYS A 48 -0.85 2.21 0.31
C LYS A 48 -0.53 3.59 0.88
N VAL A 49 -0.44 4.57 0.00
CA VAL A 49 -0.19 5.97 0.37
C VAL A 49 -1.44 6.79 0.11
N PHE A 50 -1.80 7.62 1.07
CA PHE A 50 -2.90 8.54 0.98
C PHE A 50 -2.47 9.95 1.33
N ILE A 51 -3.07 10.94 0.68
CA ILE A 51 -2.76 12.35 0.89
C ILE A 51 -4.02 13.20 1.03
N ARG A 52 -3.91 14.33 1.73
CA ARG A 52 -4.92 15.40 1.79
C ARG A 52 -4.27 16.74 2.12
N ARG A 53 -4.94 17.85 1.81
CA ARG A 53 -4.43 19.19 2.14
C ARG A 53 -4.78 19.57 3.57
N GLU A 54 -6.04 19.37 3.92
CA GLU A 54 -6.61 19.77 5.19
C GLU A 54 -7.31 18.60 5.88
N LYS A 55 -7.50 18.69 7.21
CA LYS A 55 -8.15 17.62 7.98
C LYS A 55 -9.62 17.41 7.63
N SER A 56 -10.27 18.45 7.11
CA SER A 56 -11.64 18.46 6.62
C SER A 56 -11.81 17.68 5.31
N GLU A 57 -10.74 17.47 4.55
CA GLU A 57 -10.78 16.75 3.29
C GLU A 57 -10.72 15.24 3.49
N ASN A 58 -11.36 14.53 2.56
CA ASN A 58 -11.23 13.08 2.43
C ASN A 58 -9.81 12.73 1.95
N TRP A 59 -9.30 11.61 2.46
CA TRP A 59 -8.06 11.02 1.98
C TRP A 59 -8.17 10.60 0.52
N LYS A 60 -7.14 10.90 -0.27
CA LYS A 60 -7.00 10.45 -1.67
C LYS A 60 -5.85 9.46 -1.76
N GLU A 61 -6.09 8.30 -2.38
CA GLU A 61 -5.04 7.31 -2.64
C GLU A 61 -4.08 7.84 -3.71
N VAL A 62 -2.79 7.54 -3.55
CA VAL A 62 -1.75 7.85 -4.54
C VAL A 62 -1.46 6.58 -5.33
N ASP A 63 -1.72 6.60 -6.64
CA ASP A 63 -1.58 5.42 -7.51
C ASP A 63 -0.19 4.79 -7.49
N ASN A 64 0.87 5.59 -7.31
CA ASN A 64 2.25 5.11 -7.28
C ASN A 64 2.70 4.59 -5.90
N GLY A 65 1.88 4.71 -4.86
CA GLY A 65 2.24 4.28 -3.50
C GLY A 65 3.60 4.83 -3.06
N LEU A 66 4.47 3.94 -2.56
CA LEU A 66 5.83 4.29 -2.11
C LEU A 66 6.81 4.65 -3.24
N LYS A 67 6.49 4.34 -4.50
CA LYS A 67 7.33 4.64 -5.67
C LYS A 67 7.17 6.08 -6.17
N GLY A 68 6.25 6.84 -5.56
CA GLY A 68 6.01 8.24 -5.91
C GLY A 68 7.08 9.17 -5.32
N ASN A 69 7.29 10.28 -6.02
CA ASN A 69 8.08 11.40 -5.52
C ASN A 69 7.18 12.38 -4.72
N LEU A 70 7.70 12.91 -3.61
CA LEU A 70 7.08 13.88 -2.71
C LEU A 70 7.03 15.31 -3.30
N GLU A 71 7.81 15.62 -4.34
CA GLU A 71 7.88 16.96 -4.97
C GLU A 71 6.48 17.51 -5.33
N MET A 72 5.59 16.65 -5.83
CA MET A 72 4.27 17.08 -6.25
C MET A 72 3.36 17.44 -5.06
N LEU A 73 3.67 16.96 -3.85
CA LEU A 73 2.95 17.36 -2.64
C LEU A 73 3.22 18.81 -2.29
N GLU A 74 4.48 19.24 -2.40
CA GLU A 74 4.87 20.63 -2.16
C GLU A 74 4.19 21.56 -3.15
N VAL A 75 4.29 21.25 -4.46
CA VAL A 75 3.70 22.06 -5.54
C VAL A 75 2.18 22.18 -5.42
N LEU A 76 1.51 21.11 -4.97
CA LEU A 76 0.03 21.06 -4.89
C LEU A 76 -0.51 21.32 -3.47
N SER A 77 0.36 21.71 -2.53
CA SER A 77 0.05 22.00 -1.13
C SER A 77 -0.63 20.85 -0.36
N PHE A 78 -0.26 19.60 -0.66
CA PHE A 78 -0.64 18.44 0.15
C PHE A 78 0.33 18.29 1.31
N LEU A 79 -0.12 18.62 2.52
CA LEU A 79 0.74 18.64 3.71
C LEU A 79 0.55 17.43 4.63
N GLN A 80 -0.41 16.56 4.32
CA GLN A 80 -0.74 15.40 5.16
C GLN A 80 -0.62 14.12 4.36
N VAL A 81 0.13 13.17 4.91
CA VAL A 81 0.39 11.86 4.34
C VAL A 81 -0.05 10.78 5.33
N LYS A 82 -0.75 9.77 4.84
CA LYS A 82 -1.10 8.59 5.61
C LYS A 82 -0.63 7.36 4.88
N PHE A 83 0.14 6.54 5.57
CA PHE A 83 0.53 5.22 5.10
C PHE A 83 -0.43 4.18 5.69
N SER A 84 -0.87 3.24 4.86
CA SER A 84 -1.70 2.11 5.29
C SER A 84 -0.99 0.82 4.91
N ILE A 85 -0.46 0.13 5.89
CA ILE A 85 0.10 -1.20 5.76
C ILE A 85 -1.06 -2.16 5.54
N ILE A 86 -0.98 -2.91 4.45
CA ILE A 86 -1.92 -3.98 4.16
C ILE A 86 -1.48 -5.19 4.98
N GLU A 87 -2.37 -5.68 5.84
CA GLU A 87 -2.11 -6.93 6.56
C GLU A 87 -1.81 -8.03 5.55
N LYS A 88 -0.76 -8.83 5.80
CA LYS A 88 -0.66 -10.11 5.11
C LYS A 88 -1.90 -10.86 5.54
N ILE A 89 -2.81 -11.09 4.60
CA ILE A 89 -3.82 -12.12 4.79
C ILE A 89 -3.01 -13.40 4.95
N ASN A 90 -2.80 -13.84 6.19
CA ASN A 90 -2.46 -15.23 6.42
C ASN A 90 -3.62 -15.98 5.78
N SER A 91 -3.36 -16.63 4.65
CA SER A 91 -4.34 -17.43 3.92
C SER A 91 -4.67 -18.68 4.73
N ASP A 92 -5.24 -18.50 5.91
CA ASP A 92 -5.86 -19.55 6.72
C ASP A 92 -7.38 -19.40 6.65
N THR A 93 -7.91 -19.25 5.44
CA THR A 93 -9.31 -19.54 5.16
C THR A 93 -9.43 -20.22 3.79
N PRO A 94 -9.92 -21.48 3.72
CA PRO A 94 -10.17 -22.15 2.46
C PRO A 94 -11.47 -21.63 1.86
N ALA A 95 -11.37 -20.59 1.03
CA ALA A 95 -12.34 -20.30 0.00
C ALA A 95 -11.63 -19.53 -1.10
N LEU A 96 -10.78 -20.26 -1.81
CA LEU A 96 -10.31 -19.91 -3.13
C LEU A 96 -11.56 -19.65 -3.98
N ILE A 97 -11.88 -18.36 -4.22
CA ILE A 97 -12.64 -17.99 -5.39
C ILE A 97 -11.74 -18.40 -6.55
N GLN A 98 -11.89 -19.65 -6.99
CA GLN A 98 -11.29 -20.13 -8.21
C GLN A 98 -11.98 -19.35 -9.31
N ASN A 99 -11.36 -18.23 -9.70
CA ASN A 99 -11.44 -17.70 -11.04
C ASN A 99 -10.88 -18.81 -11.94
N THR A 100 -11.74 -19.78 -12.23
CA THR A 100 -11.37 -20.99 -12.93
C THR A 100 -11.36 -20.60 -14.38
N ASP A 101 -10.21 -20.11 -14.83
CA ASP A 101 -10.00 -19.72 -16.22
C ASP A 101 -10.37 -20.93 -17.11
N ALA A 102 -11.27 -20.71 -18.08
CA ALA A 102 -11.86 -21.78 -18.88
C ALA A 102 -10.78 -22.64 -19.58
N PHE A 103 -9.64 -22.03 -19.87
CA PHE A 103 -8.45 -22.68 -20.38
C PHE A 103 -7.92 -23.78 -19.43
N ASN A 104 -7.83 -23.51 -18.13
CA ASN A 104 -7.34 -24.48 -17.14
C ASN A 104 -8.32 -25.65 -16.96
N ILE A 105 -9.63 -25.41 -17.07
CA ILE A 105 -10.65 -26.47 -17.03
C ILE A 105 -10.49 -27.40 -18.24
N LEU A 106 -10.35 -26.84 -19.45
CA LEU A 106 -10.16 -27.60 -20.68
C LEU A 106 -8.89 -28.44 -20.64
N MET A 107 -7.78 -27.87 -20.15
CA MET A 107 -6.51 -28.58 -20.03
C MET A 107 -6.58 -29.72 -19.00
N ASN A 108 -7.29 -29.55 -17.88
CA ASN A 108 -7.47 -30.62 -16.89
C ASN A 108 -8.36 -31.75 -17.41
N ASN A 109 -9.45 -31.44 -18.11
CA ASN A 109 -10.32 -32.46 -18.70
C ASN A 109 -9.61 -33.23 -19.82
N SER A 110 -8.77 -32.57 -20.62
CA SER A 110 -7.98 -33.25 -21.68
C SER A 110 -6.98 -34.28 -21.14
N ARG A 111 -6.56 -34.13 -19.88
CA ARG A 111 -5.64 -35.07 -19.20
C ARG A 111 -6.35 -36.28 -18.61
N GLN A 112 -7.68 -36.24 -18.48
CA GLN A 112 -8.48 -37.39 -18.12
C GLN A 112 -8.81 -38.20 -19.38
N LEU A 113 -7.83 -38.97 -19.83
CA LEU A 113 -8.07 -40.07 -20.77
C LEU A 113 -8.98 -41.09 -20.07
N LEU A 114 -10.29 -41.01 -20.33
CA LEU A 114 -11.22 -42.09 -20.04
C LEU A 114 -10.90 -43.23 -21.01
N LEU A 115 -10.05 -44.16 -20.58
CA LEU A 115 -9.95 -45.46 -21.24
C LEU A 115 -11.24 -46.24 -20.96
N PRO A 116 -11.96 -46.73 -21.99
CA PRO A 116 -13.08 -47.63 -21.77
C PRO A 116 -12.57 -48.94 -21.16
N GLN A 117 -13.28 -49.45 -20.15
CA GLN A 117 -13.14 -50.84 -19.70
C GLN A 117 -13.79 -51.79 -20.70
#